data_AF-A0A7C6BIW3-F1
#
_entry.id   AF-A0A7C6BIW3-F1
#
_cell.length_a   1.000
_cell.length_b   1.000
_cell.length_c   1.000
_cell.angle_alpha   90.00
_cell.angle_beta   90.00
_cell.angle_gamma   90.00
#
_symmetry.space_group_name_H-M   'P 1'
#
loop_
_entity.id
_entity.type
_entity.pdbx_description
1 polymer ?
#
loop_
_entity_poly.entity_id
_entity_poly.type
_entity_poly.pdbx_seq_one_letter_code
_entity_poly.pdbx_strand_id
1 'polypeptide(L)' 'RIILTPKKLVNANQAYFWTEEWQKGERKADEDIKIGRVKRFKSTADAVKYLEDKA' A
#
# COMPACT_ATOMS: atom_id res chain seq x y z
N ARG A 1 42.59 3.39 -4.32
CA ARG A 1 41.52 3.31 -5.35
C ARG A 1 40.19 3.52 -4.65
N ILE A 2 39.46 4.59 -4.96
CA ILE A 2 38.15 4.87 -4.37
C ILE A 2 37.09 4.39 -5.36
N ILE A 3 36.15 3.56 -4.92
CA ILE A 3 35.02 3.08 -5.74
C ILE A 3 33.75 3.62 -5.09
N LEU A 4 33.07 4.54 -5.78
CA LEU A 4 31.77 5.05 -5.38
C LEU A 4 30.69 4.18 -6.04
N THR A 5 29.93 3.45 -5.23
CA THR A 5 28.79 2.66 -5.69
C THR A 5 27.51 3.48 -5.51
N PRO A 6 26.69 3.73 -6.56
CA PRO A 6 25.43 4.44 -6.41
C PRO A 6 24.50 3.63 -5.51
N LYS A 7 24.27 4.11 -4.29
CA LYS A 7 23.24 3.57 -3.42
C LYS A 7 21.93 4.23 -3.84
N LYS A 8 20.98 3.46 -4.39
CA LYS A 8 19.60 3.95 -4.49
C LYS A 8 19.16 4.38 -3.09
N LEU A 9 18.56 5.56 -2.98
CA LEU A 9 18.09 6.11 -1.70
C LEU A 9 17.03 5.21 -1.03
N VAL A 10 16.39 4.34 -1.81
CA VAL A 10 15.40 3.37 -1.35
C VAL A 10 16.06 1.99 -1.22
N ASN A 11 15.81 1.33 -0.09
CA ASN A 11 16.21 -0.06 0.12
C ASN A 11 15.58 -0.95 -0.96
N ALA A 12 16.36 -1.87 -1.54
CA ALA A 12 15.89 -2.78 -2.59
C ALA A 12 14.65 -3.57 -2.18
N ASN A 13 14.52 -3.94 -0.90
CA ASN A 13 13.34 -4.65 -0.38
C ASN A 13 12.06 -3.80 -0.33
N GLN A 14 12.16 -2.49 -0.51
CA GLN A 14 11.05 -1.54 -0.51
C GLN A 14 10.87 -0.86 -1.88
N ALA A 15 11.73 -1.17 -2.86
CA ALA A 15 11.67 -0.56 -4.17
C ALA A 15 10.34 -0.83 -4.90
N TYR A 16 9.67 -1.94 -4.59
CA TYR A 16 8.37 -2.31 -5.15
C TYR A 16 7.30 -1.22 -4.93
N PHE A 17 7.36 -0.50 -3.81
CA PHE A 17 6.41 0.55 -3.46
C PHE A 17 6.43 1.69 -4.49
N TRP A 18 7.59 1.93 -5.12
CA TRP A 18 7.80 3.00 -6.10
C TRP A 18 7.56 2.56 -7.54
N THR A 19 7.08 1.33 -7.77
CA THR A 19 6.66 0.91 -9.10
C THR A 19 5.42 1.69 -9.53
N GLU A 20 5.27 1.94 -10.83
CA GLU A 20 4.11 2.66 -11.37
C GLU A 20 2.79 1.96 -11.03
N GLU A 21 2.80 0.62 -11.05
CA GLU A 21 1.67 -0.21 -10.69
C GLU A 21 1.24 0.02 -9.24
N TRP A 22 2.18 -0.06 -8.30
CA TRP A 22 1.90 0.17 -6.88
C TRP A 22 1.34 1.59 -6.67
N GLN A 23 2.00 2.60 -7.23
CA GLN A 23 1.58 3.99 -7.10
C GLN A 23 0.20 4.27 -7.73
N LYS A 24 -0.20 3.52 -8.77
CA LYS A 24 -1.55 3.59 -9.33
C LYS A 24 -2.59 3.02 -8.35
N GLY A 25 -2.25 1.93 -7.65
CA GLY A 25 -3.05 1.37 -6.57
C GLY A 25 -3.25 2.36 -5.42
N GLU A 26 -2.16 2.98 -4.95
CA GLU A 26 -2.21 4.00 -3.88
C GLU A 26 -3.12 5.16 -4.25
N ARG A 27 -3.00 5.72 -5.47
CA ARG A 27 -3.87 6.83 -5.92
C ARG A 27 -5.35 6.44 -5.93
N LYS A 28 -5.67 5.21 -6.34
CA LYS A 28 -7.04 4.71 -6.32
C LYS A 28 -7.55 4.56 -4.89
N ALA A 29 -6.74 3.99 -3.99
CA ALA A 29 -7.11 3.87 -2.59
C ALA A 29 -7.37 5.24 -1.93
N ASP A 30 -6.53 6.23 -2.24
CA ASP A 30 -6.71 7.62 -1.80
C ASP A 30 -8.02 8.24 -2.30
N GLU A 31 -8.37 8.03 -3.56
CA GLU A 31 -9.64 8.48 -4.12
C GLU A 31 -10.82 7.82 -3.40
N ASP A 32 -10.75 6.50 -3.20
CA ASP A 32 -11.78 5.73 -2.51
C ASP A 32 -11.99 6.23 -1.08
N ILE A 33 -10.92 6.56 -0.36
CA ILE A 33 -10.97 7.19 0.97
C ILE A 33 -11.63 8.57 0.88
N LYS A 34 -11.21 9.43 -0.06
CA LYS A 34 -11.71 10.81 -0.22
C LYS A 34 -13.22 10.85 -0.50
N ILE A 35 -13.71 9.95 -1.34
CA ILE A 35 -15.14 9.92 -1.70
C ILE A 35 -15.97 9.04 -0.75
N GLY A 36 -15.36 8.47 0.29
CA GLY A 36 -16.06 7.64 1.28
C GLY A 36 -16.41 6.22 0.82
N ARG A 37 -15.77 5.72 -0.24
CA ARG A 37 -15.89 4.32 -0.70
C ARG A 37 -15.06 3.37 0.18
N VAL A 38 -15.20 3.53 1.50
CA VAL A 38 -14.48 2.77 2.52
C VAL A 38 -15.43 2.34 3.61
N LYS A 39 -15.10 1.24 4.29
CA LYS A 39 -15.84 0.75 5.44
C LYS A 39 -14.96 0.88 6.69
N ARG A 40 -15.53 1.43 7.76
CA ARG A 40 -14.87 1.51 9.07
C ARG A 40 -15.37 0.39 9.97
N PHE A 41 -14.46 -0.16 10.76
CA PHE A 41 -14.74 -1.22 11.72
C PHE A 41 -14.29 -0.77 13.11
N LYS A 42 -14.97 -1.28 14.14
CA LYS A 42 -14.63 -0.97 15.54
C LYS A 42 -13.46 -1.81 16.04
N SER A 43 -13.21 -2.96 15.42
CA SER A 43 -12.10 -3.85 15.74
C SER A 43 -11.56 -4.54 14.47
N THR A 44 -10.35 -5.08 14.59
CA THR A 44 -9.77 -5.95 13.55
C THR A 44 -10.57 -7.24 13.37
N ALA A 45 -11.12 -7.80 14.45
CA ALA A 45 -11.98 -8.99 14.41
C ALA A 45 -13.24 -8.75 13.56
N ASP A 46 -13.88 -7.59 13.69
CA ASP A 46 -15.04 -7.22 12.86
C ASP A 46 -14.67 -7.08 11.38
N ALA A 47 -13.47 -6.56 11.10
CA ALA A 47 -12.98 -6.39 9.73
C ALA A 47 -12.68 -7.75 9.08
N VAL A 48 -12.02 -8.67 9.80
CA VAL A 48 -11.74 -10.03 9.32
C VAL A 48 -13.03 -10.80 9.08
N LYS A 49 -13.95 -10.79 10.04
CA LYS A 49 -15.26 -11.46 9.89
C LYS A 49 -16.00 -10.97 8.64
N TYR A 50 -15.98 -9.66 8.37
CA TYR A 50 -16.59 -9.12 7.17
C TYR A 50 -15.98 -9.65 5.86
N LEU A 51 -14.68 -9.94 5.84
CA LEU A 51 -14.01 -10.53 4.67
C LEU A 51 -14.35 -12.01 4.51
N GLU A 52 -14.36 -12.76 5.62
CA GLU A 52 -14.74 -14.17 5.64
C GLU A 52 -16.19 -14.37 5.18
N ASP A 53 -17.12 -13.53 5.67
CA ASP A 53 -18.54 -13.55 5.28
C ASP A 53 -18.78 -13.12 3.81
N LYS A 54 -17.77 -12.57 3.13
CA LYS A 54 -17.82 -12.10 1.73
C LYS A 54 -17.18 -13.08 0.73
N ALA A 55 -16.43 -14.07 1.22
CA ALA A 55 -15.81 -15.12 0.42
C ALA A 55 -16.82 -16.21 0.05
#